data_AF-A0A533BE06-F1
#
_entry.id   AF-A0A533BE06-F1
#
_cell.length_a   1.000
_cell.length_b   1.000
_cell.length_c   1.000
_cell.angle_alpha   90.00
_cell.angle_beta   90.00
_cell.angle_gamma   90.00
#
_symmetry.space_group_name_H-M   'P 1'
#
loop_
_entity.id
_entity.type
_entity.pdbx_description
1 polymer ?
#
loop_
_entity_poly.entity_id
_entity_poly.type
_entity_poly.pdbx_seq_one_letter_code
_entity_poly.pdbx_strand_id
1 'polypeptide(L)'
;MTLYFLLQRWIACCLLAISMPVMLWGCATVPRQYVRMAEPGTTLTALTAHPEMYLGKVVLLGGTIIEEEENEQYLWLRVKNRPLD
;
A
#
# COMPACT_ATOMS: atom_id res chain seq x y z
N MET A 1 33.32 -32.90 -16.84
CA MET A 1 33.46 -31.65 -16.06
C MET A 1 32.80 -30.42 -16.72
N THR A 2 32.57 -30.40 -18.03
CA THR A 2 31.98 -29.25 -18.76
C THR A 2 30.46 -29.10 -18.65
N LEU A 3 29.73 -30.21 -18.45
CA LEU A 3 28.25 -30.21 -18.36
C LEU A 3 27.73 -29.50 -17.09
N TYR A 4 28.44 -29.65 -15.97
CA TYR A 4 28.08 -29.05 -14.67
C TYR A 4 28.22 -27.53 -14.68
N PHE A 5 29.25 -26.98 -15.34
CA PHE A 5 29.43 -25.53 -15.47
C PHE A 5 28.34 -24.88 -16.33
N LEU A 6 27.90 -25.57 -17.39
CA LEU A 6 26.76 -25.12 -18.19
C LEU A 6 25.50 -25.13 -17.32
N LEU A 7 25.19 -26.25 -16.66
CA LEU A 7 24.00 -26.40 -15.81
C LEU A 7 23.95 -25.34 -14.68
N GLN A 8 25.09 -25.07 -14.03
CA GLN A 8 25.19 -24.04 -12.98
C GLN A 8 24.95 -22.63 -13.52
N ARG A 9 25.38 -22.33 -14.75
CA ARG A 9 25.14 -21.04 -15.41
C ARG A 9 23.66 -20.87 -15.80
N TRP A 10 23.00 -21.93 -16.25
CA TRP A 10 21.55 -21.91 -16.52
C TRP A 10 20.73 -21.69 -15.25
N ILE A 11 21.08 -22.36 -14.15
CA ILE A 11 20.40 -22.19 -12.86
C ILE A 11 20.58 -20.77 -12.33
N ALA A 12 21.80 -20.21 -12.40
CA ALA A 12 22.07 -18.84 -11.96
C ALA A 12 21.27 -17.79 -12.75
N CYS A 13 21.18 -17.95 -14.08
CA CYS A 13 20.35 -17.07 -14.91
C CYS A 13 18.86 -17.17 -14.58
N CYS A 14 18.34 -18.38 -14.36
CA CYS A 14 16.95 -18.57 -13.96
C CYS A 14 16.64 -17.93 -12.60
N LEU A 15 17.53 -18.08 -11.61
CA LEU A 15 17.35 -17.48 -10.29
C LEU A 15 17.35 -15.95 -10.35
N LEU A 16 18.22 -15.34 -11.16
CA LEU A 16 18.24 -13.89 -11.39
C LEU A 16 16.99 -13.40 -12.13
N ALA A 17 16.49 -14.16 -13.11
CA ALA A 17 15.29 -13.81 -13.85
C ALA A 17 14.03 -13.85 -12.97
N ILE A 18 13.99 -14.74 -11.97
CA ILE A 18 12.85 -14.90 -11.05
C ILE A 18 12.90 -13.86 -9.91
N SER A 19 14.09 -13.49 -9.42
CA SER A 19 14.20 -12.53 -8.30
C SER A 19 13.80 -11.09 -8.70
N MET A 20 14.01 -10.71 -9.96
CA MET A 20 13.72 -9.37 -10.48
C MET A 20 12.21 -9.00 -10.44
N PRO A 21 11.28 -9.83 -10.96
CA PRO A 21 9.84 -9.52 -10.89
C PRO A 21 9.25 -9.59 -9.48
N VAL A 22 9.83 -10.39 -8.58
CA VAL A 22 9.38 -10.49 -7.18
C VAL A 22 9.60 -9.17 -6.43
N MET A 23 10.72 -8.47 -6.70
CA MET A 23 10.94 -7.15 -6.11
C MET A 23 9.97 -6.08 -6.63
N LEU A 24 9.54 -6.18 -7.89
CA LEU A 24 8.58 -5.23 -8.48
C LEU A 24 7.16 -5.40 -7.93
N TRP A 25 6.74 -6.63 -7.62
CA TRP A 25 5.42 -6.90 -7.05
C TRP A 25 5.35 -6.65 -5.54
N GLY A 26 6.50 -6.55 -4.85
CA GLY A 26 6.57 -6.26 -3.42
C GLY A 26 6.38 -4.77 -3.07
N CYS A 27 6.34 -3.86 -4.04
CA CYS A 27 6.03 -2.46 -3.79
C CYS A 27 4.53 -2.34 -3.50
N ALA A 28 4.19 -2.22 -2.22
CA ALA A 28 2.84 -2.18 -1.68
C ALA A 28 1.98 -1.13 -2.40
N THR A 29 1.12 -1.60 -3.30
CA THR A 29 0.05 -0.79 -3.88
C THR A 29 -1.24 -1.12 -3.15
N VAL A 30 -2.01 -0.09 -2.81
CA VAL A 30 -3.35 -0.26 -2.22
C VAL A 30 -4.17 -1.19 -3.15
N PRO A 31 -4.80 -2.26 -2.64
CA PRO A 31 -5.54 -3.19 -3.48
C PRO A 31 -6.58 -2.46 -4.33
N ARG A 32 -6.60 -2.74 -5.63
CA ARG A 32 -7.46 -2.04 -6.62
C ARG A 32 -8.95 -2.03 -6.26
N GLN A 33 -9.42 -3.03 -5.52
CA GLN A 33 -10.80 -3.09 -5.03
C GLN A 33 -11.15 -1.90 -4.14
N TYR A 34 -10.27 -1.51 -3.22
CA TYR A 34 -10.51 -0.39 -2.31
C TYR A 34 -10.40 0.94 -3.03
N VAL A 35 -9.50 1.06 -4.01
CA VAL A 35 -9.40 2.24 -4.87
C VAL A 35 -10.69 2.46 -5.67
N ARG A 36 -11.35 1.38 -6.13
CA ARG A 36 -12.62 1.46 -6.87
C ARG A 36 -13.83 1.75 -5.99
N MET A 37 -13.80 1.34 -4.72
CA MET A 37 -14.89 1.56 -3.77
C MET A 37 -14.78 2.92 -3.06
N ALA A 38 -13.58 3.50 -3.01
CA ALA A 38 -13.33 4.74 -2.30
C ALA A 38 -14.02 5.93 -2.97
N GLU A 39 -14.62 6.80 -2.16
CA GLU A 39 -15.17 8.07 -2.63
C GLU A 39 -14.03 8.94 -3.21
N PRO A 40 -14.12 9.33 -4.50
CA PRO A 40 -13.05 10.03 -5.18
C PRO A 40 -12.85 11.44 -4.64
N GLY A 41 -11.59 11.90 -4.62
CA GLY A 41 -11.25 13.28 -4.22
C GLY A 41 -11.43 13.59 -2.73
N THR A 42 -11.60 12.56 -1.89
CA THR A 42 -11.69 12.76 -0.44
C THR A 42 -10.35 13.18 0.12
N THR A 43 -10.31 14.32 0.81
CA THR A 43 -9.13 14.81 1.53
C THR A 43 -9.38 14.76 3.02
N LEU A 44 -8.31 14.66 3.83
CA LEU A 44 -8.44 14.68 5.28
C LEU A 44 -9.16 15.96 5.76
N THR A 45 -8.88 17.10 5.11
CA THR A 45 -9.54 18.38 5.40
C THR A 45 -11.04 18.34 5.10
N ALA A 46 -11.46 17.79 3.95
CA ALA A 46 -12.87 17.66 3.60
C ALA A 46 -13.61 16.71 4.56
N LEU A 47 -12.98 15.59 4.93
CA LEU A 47 -13.51 14.64 5.90
C LEU A 47 -13.70 15.29 7.28
N THR A 48 -12.73 16.08 7.75
CA THR A 48 -12.84 16.77 9.04
C THR A 48 -13.87 17.90 9.03
N ALA A 49 -14.10 18.54 7.89
CA ALA A 49 -15.08 19.62 7.77
C ALA A 49 -16.52 19.09 7.73
N HIS A 50 -16.76 17.94 7.09
CA HIS A 50 -18.08 17.37 6.85
C HIS A 50 -18.11 15.84 7.10
N PRO A 51 -17.85 15.37 8.33
CA PRO A 51 -17.75 13.93 8.62
C PRO A 51 -19.05 13.16 8.31
N GLU A 52 -20.20 13.79 8.48
CA GLU A 52 -21.53 13.21 8.21
C GLU A 52 -21.71 12.76 6.76
N MET A 53 -21.05 13.39 5.80
CA MET A 53 -21.16 13.06 4.37
C MET A 53 -20.47 11.73 4.01
N TYR A 54 -19.55 11.27 4.86
CA TYR A 54 -18.72 10.10 4.64
C TYR A 54 -19.12 8.88 5.49
N LEU A 55 -20.16 9.00 6.31
CA LEU A 55 -20.68 7.89 7.09
C LEU A 55 -21.12 6.73 6.19
N GLY A 56 -20.63 5.53 6.48
CA GLY A 56 -20.94 4.32 5.71
C GLY A 56 -20.22 4.22 4.36
N LYS A 57 -19.33 5.17 4.03
CA LYS A 57 -18.54 5.15 2.79
C LYS A 57 -17.12 4.69 3.04
N VAL A 58 -16.54 4.03 2.04
CA VAL A 58 -15.10 3.77 2.02
C VAL A 58 -14.41 5.05 1.56
N VAL A 59 -13.42 5.52 2.31
CA VAL A 59 -12.59 6.67 1.95
C VAL A 59 -11.13 6.27 1.94
N LEU A 60 -10.37 6.80 1.00
CA LEU A 60 -8.94 6.59 0.91
C LEU A 60 -8.25 7.92 1.22
N LEU A 61 -7.45 7.94 2.28
CA LEU A 61 -6.80 9.16 2.77
C LEU A 61 -5.29 8.98 2.68
N GLY A 62 -4.63 9.98 2.10
CA GLY A 62 -3.20 10.16 2.26
C GLY A 62 -2.90 10.86 3.58
N GLY A 63 -1.76 10.53 4.19
CA GLY A 63 -1.29 11.21 5.38
C GLY A 63 -0.05 10.57 5.98
N THR A 64 0.54 11.25 6.95
CA THR A 64 1.62 10.70 7.78
C THR A 64 1.10 10.54 9.20
N ILE A 65 1.08 9.30 9.70
CA ILE A 65 0.71 9.01 11.10
C ILE A 65 1.83 9.57 11.99
N ILE A 66 1.46 10.40 12.96
CA ILE A 66 2.37 11.00 13.93
C ILE A 66 2.29 10.25 15.26
N GLU A 67 1.07 9.96 15.71
CA GLU A 67 0.78 9.28 16.97
C GLU A 67 -0.37 8.28 16.75
N GLU A 68 -0.32 7.18 17.49
CA GLU A 68 -1.31 6.11 17.51
C GLU A 68 -1.62 5.77 18.96
N GLU A 69 -2.90 5.79 19.31
CA GLU A 69 -3.38 5.43 20.64
C GLU A 69 -4.49 4.38 20.48
N GLU A 70 -4.17 3.16 20.92
CA GLU A 70 -5.07 2.03 20.85
C GLU A 70 -5.84 1.90 22.18
N ASN A 71 -7.16 1.86 22.06
CA ASN A 71 -8.10 1.50 23.12
C ASN A 71 -8.86 0.25 22.65
N GLU A 72 -9.36 -0.59 23.57
CA GLU A 72 -9.90 -1.93 23.27
C GLU A 72 -10.83 -2.01 22.05
N GLN A 73 -11.60 -0.95 21.79
CA GLN A 73 -12.56 -0.88 20.68
C GLN A 73 -12.22 0.18 19.62
N TYR A 74 -11.22 1.03 19.86
CA TYR A 74 -10.98 2.23 19.05
C TYR A 74 -9.50 2.46 18.82
N LEU A 75 -9.17 2.81 17.58
CA LEU A 75 -7.84 3.29 17.20
C LEU A 75 -7.90 4.79 16.95
N TRP A 76 -7.18 5.56 17.76
CA TRP A 76 -7.03 6.99 17.55
C TRP A 76 -5.74 7.26 16.80
N LEU A 77 -5.85 7.89 15.63
CA LEU A 77 -4.70 8.24 14.80
C LEU A 77 -4.57 9.75 14.70
N ARG A 78 -3.41 10.28 15.10
CA ARG A 78 -3.04 11.66 14.80
C ARG A 78 -2.30 11.70 13.48
N VAL A 79 -2.90 12.31 12.47
CA VAL A 79 -2.38 12.29 11.10
C VAL A 79 -2.04 13.70 10.62
N LYS A 80 -0.86 13.88 10.04
CA LYS A 80 -0.52 15.07 9.25
C LYS A 80 -1.10 14.90 7.84
N ASN A 81 -1.92 15.86 7.42
CA ASN A 81 -2.48 15.86 6.08
C ASN A 81 -1.37 15.89 5.02
N ARG A 82 -1.39 14.91 4.13
CA ARG A 82 -0.55 14.83 2.94
C ARG A 82 -1.37 14.14 1.86
N PRO A 83 -1.56 14.73 0.68
CA PRO A 83 -2.38 14.12 -0.36
C PRO A 83 -1.79 12.77 -0.79
N LEU A 84 -2.67 11.94 -1.34
CA LEU A 84 -2.31 10.64 -1.91
C LEU A 84 -1.78 10.85 -3.35
N ASP A 85 -0.73 11.65 -3.48
CA ASP A 85 -0.09 12.02 -4.75
C ASP A 85 1.35 11.47 -4.82
#